data_AF-A0A6N2MAR3-F1
#
_entry.id   AF-A0A6N2MAR3-F1
#
_cell.length_a   1.000
_cell.length_b   1.000
_cell.length_c   1.000
_cell.angle_alpha   90.00
_cell.angle_beta   90.00
_cell.angle_gamma   90.00
#
_symmetry.space_group_name_H-M   'P 1'
#
loop_
_entity.id
_entity.type
_entity.pdbx_description
1 polymer ?
#
loop_
_entity_poly.entity_id
_entity_poly.type
_entity_poly.pdbx_seq_one_letter_code
_entity_poly.pdbx_strand_id
1 'polypeptide(L)'
;MEDAMVLLQTGKRLTTAAFRRESISWSEDSFSFSNFPISSDISTSTAPPTPPRNLTEFECVPQLLAYIKLLLRRRTAALAALDAGLHSEAIRHFTKIVEGRRGAPQGFLAECYMHRAFAYKASGRIAESIADCNKTLALDPTCIQALDTRASLLETIRCLPDCLHDLEHLKLLYNSILRDRKLPGPAWKPHNVGYREIPGKLRALSTKIEELKQRVAYGETRNVDYYALIGLRRGCSRSELERAHLLLSLRHKPDKSINFVERCEFADDRDLDSVKDRAKMSALLLYRLLQKGYSNAKDAMTELWPPPPPYSVCQFEVEHWTGKGVDIFGAVQASDPEYVLPLLFGSASAIYLLCQS
;
A
#
# COMPACT_ATOMS: atom_id res chain seq x y z
N MET A 1 -15.47 -10.65 52.61
CA MET A 1 -15.50 -10.39 51.15
C MET A 1 -15.28 -8.91 50.84
N GLU A 2 -15.95 -8.00 51.54
CA GLU A 2 -15.76 -6.56 51.39
C GLU A 2 -14.32 -6.11 51.72
N ASP A 3 -13.73 -6.64 52.79
CA ASP A 3 -12.33 -6.36 53.14
C ASP A 3 -11.32 -6.82 52.07
N ALA A 4 -11.61 -7.94 51.40
CA ALA A 4 -10.79 -8.43 50.30
C ALA A 4 -10.90 -7.50 49.07
N MET A 5 -12.07 -6.90 48.84
CA MET A 5 -12.29 -5.93 47.77
C MET A 5 -11.56 -4.61 48.06
N VAL A 6 -11.55 -4.17 49.31
CA VAL A 6 -10.80 -3.00 49.78
C VAL A 6 -9.30 -3.23 49.62
N LEU A 7 -8.78 -4.41 50.00
CA LEU A 7 -7.37 -4.77 49.81
C LEU A 7 -6.96 -4.82 48.32
N LEU A 8 -7.84 -5.28 47.44
CA LEU A 8 -7.59 -5.28 45.99
C LEU A 8 -7.56 -3.88 45.40
N GLN A 9 -8.48 -3.01 45.83
CA GLN A 9 -8.52 -1.60 45.38
C GLN A 9 -7.34 -0.79 45.91
N THR A 10 -6.92 -1.01 47.16
CA THR A 10 -5.73 -0.36 47.73
C THR A 10 -4.45 -0.88 47.06
N GLY A 11 -4.35 -2.18 46.80
CA GLY A 11 -3.25 -2.77 46.03
C GLY A 11 -3.12 -2.15 44.64
N LYS A 12 -4.24 -1.98 43.91
CA LYS A 12 -4.28 -1.32 42.59
C LYS A 12 -3.87 0.15 42.65
N ARG A 13 -4.28 0.89 43.69
CA ARG A 13 -3.89 2.30 43.90
C ARG A 13 -2.41 2.45 44.24
N LEU A 14 -1.87 1.56 45.08
CA LEU A 14 -0.47 1.57 45.49
C LEU A 14 0.47 1.21 44.33
N THR A 15 0.13 0.21 43.51
CA THR A 15 0.88 -0.12 42.29
C THR A 15 0.85 1.01 41.26
N THR A 16 -0.31 1.66 41.07
CA THR A 16 -0.40 2.83 40.16
C THR A 16 0.41 4.02 40.69
N ALA A 17 0.44 4.23 42.00
CA ALA A 17 1.24 5.29 42.63
C ALA A 17 2.74 4.99 42.60
N ALA A 18 3.16 3.73 42.77
CA ALA A 18 4.54 3.28 42.62
C ALA A 18 5.02 3.48 41.17
N PHE A 19 4.21 3.10 40.18
CA PHE A 19 4.52 3.29 38.76
C PHE A 19 4.66 4.77 38.38
N ARG A 20 3.86 5.67 38.98
CA ARG A 20 4.00 7.12 38.79
C ARG A 20 5.26 7.67 39.48
N ARG A 21 5.65 7.16 40.64
CA ARG A 21 6.89 7.56 41.33
C ARG A 21 8.13 7.11 40.56
N GLU A 22 8.08 5.92 39.94
CA GLU A 22 9.13 5.44 39.03
C GLU A 22 9.17 6.20 37.70
N SER A 23 8.04 6.74 37.22
CA SER A 23 8.02 7.56 35.99
C SER A 23 8.38 9.04 36.20
N ILE A 24 8.44 9.52 37.44
CA ILE A 24 8.77 10.92 37.78
C ILE A 24 10.24 11.06 38.22
N SER A 25 10.94 9.96 38.52
CA SER A 25 12.38 9.98 38.88
C SER A 25 13.34 10.00 37.70
N TRP A 26 12.83 10.10 36.46
CA TRP A 26 13.63 10.23 35.25
C TRP A 26 13.20 11.50 34.52
N SER A 27 14.01 12.56 34.63
CA SER A 27 13.81 13.82 33.91
C SER A 27 13.81 13.59 32.39
N GLU A 28 12.89 14.24 31.67
CA GLU A 28 12.69 14.16 30.21
C GLU A 28 13.77 14.88 29.36
N ASP A 29 14.84 15.42 29.95
CA ASP A 29 15.82 16.21 29.21
C ASP A 29 17.10 15.43 28.93
N SER A 30 17.15 14.80 27.74
CA SER A 30 18.35 14.70 26.88
C SER A 30 17.98 13.99 25.57
N PHE A 31 17.30 14.72 24.67
CA PHE A 31 17.33 14.38 23.24
C PHE A 31 18.68 14.79 22.67
N SER A 32 19.71 13.96 22.88
CA SER A 32 21.00 14.11 22.20
C SER A 32 21.07 13.11 21.05
N PHE A 33 20.64 13.53 19.88
CA PHE A 33 21.07 12.92 18.62
C PHE A 33 22.47 13.41 18.31
N SER A 34 23.50 12.65 18.67
CA SER A 34 24.84 12.89 18.17
C SER A 34 25.61 11.59 17.97
N ASN A 35 25.86 11.32 16.69
CA ASN A 35 26.94 10.52 16.10
C ASN A 35 26.95 9.01 16.33
N PHE A 36 26.52 8.28 15.29
CA PHE A 36 27.01 6.93 15.01
C PHE A 36 28.00 6.99 13.84
N PRO A 37 29.20 6.40 13.93
CA PRO A 37 29.99 6.12 12.75
C PRO A 37 29.38 4.92 12.02
N ILE A 38 29.18 5.12 10.72
CA ILE A 38 28.85 4.10 9.74
C ILE A 38 30.12 3.26 9.54
N SER A 39 30.01 1.94 9.68
CA SER A 39 31.00 1.01 9.15
C SER A 39 30.88 1.02 7.62
N SER A 40 31.66 1.87 6.98
CA SER A 40 32.01 1.75 5.57
C SER A 40 33.53 1.74 5.49
N ASP A 41 34.07 0.62 5.05
CA ASP A 41 35.48 0.41 4.76
C ASP A 41 36.04 1.49 3.84
N ILE A 42 36.97 2.31 4.31
CA ILE A 42 38.07 2.87 3.52
C ILE A 42 39.32 2.91 4.39
N SER A 43 40.36 2.21 3.92
CA SER A 43 41.69 2.07 4.48
C SER A 43 42.49 3.39 4.49
N THR A 44 43.18 3.67 5.60
CA THR A 44 44.54 4.27 5.63
C THR A 44 45.13 4.20 7.05
N SER A 45 46.41 3.83 7.11
CA SER A 45 47.35 3.68 8.24
C SER A 45 47.33 4.84 9.27
N THR A 46 47.68 4.75 10.57
CA THR A 46 48.77 4.06 11.29
C THR A 46 48.60 4.38 12.81
N ALA A 47 48.55 3.41 13.74
CA ALA A 47 48.87 3.53 15.20
C ALA A 47 48.50 2.24 16.00
N PRO A 48 49.14 1.94 17.16
CA PRO A 48 49.36 0.57 17.68
C PRO A 48 48.21 -0.01 18.55
N PRO A 49 48.23 -1.33 18.87
CA PRO A 49 47.03 -2.06 19.29
C PRO A 49 46.81 -1.98 20.81
N THR A 50 45.67 -1.42 21.22
CA THR A 50 45.10 -1.66 22.55
C THR A 50 44.18 -2.88 22.49
N PRO A 51 44.13 -3.74 23.54
CA PRO A 51 43.37 -5.00 23.52
C PRO A 51 41.86 -4.74 23.37
N PRO A 52 41.08 -5.72 22.86
CA PRO A 52 39.66 -5.52 22.61
C PRO A 52 38.96 -5.31 23.94
N ARG A 53 38.51 -4.08 24.18
CA ARG A 53 37.55 -3.78 25.24
C ARG A 53 36.22 -4.41 24.80
N ASN A 54 35.91 -5.56 25.39
CA ASN A 54 34.56 -6.13 25.43
C ASN A 54 33.63 -5.17 26.19
N LEU A 55 33.22 -4.09 25.53
CA LEU A 55 32.29 -3.07 26.03
C LEU A 55 31.17 -2.91 25.01
N THR A 56 30.28 -3.89 24.87
CA THR A 56 29.16 -3.79 23.91
C THR A 56 27.84 -4.39 24.40
N GLU A 57 27.81 -5.17 25.49
CA GLU A 57 26.56 -5.78 25.95
C GLU A 57 25.77 -4.89 26.92
N PHE A 58 26.43 -4.21 27.86
CA PHE A 58 25.75 -3.45 28.92
C PHE A 58 25.22 -2.07 28.48
N GLU A 59 25.84 -1.43 27.49
CA GLU A 59 25.33 -0.17 26.90
C GLU A 59 24.22 -0.41 25.86
N CYS A 60 24.08 -1.65 25.38
CA CYS A 60 23.09 -2.04 24.36
C CYS A 60 21.69 -2.25 24.96
N VAL A 61 21.57 -2.73 26.20
CA VAL A 61 20.26 -3.02 26.82
C VAL A 61 19.42 -1.75 27.06
N PRO A 62 19.96 -0.65 27.63
CA PRO A 62 19.19 0.59 27.77
C PRO A 62 18.74 1.17 26.43
N GLN A 63 19.61 1.11 25.42
CA GLN A 63 19.33 1.60 24.06
C GLN A 63 18.28 0.74 23.35
N LEU A 64 18.35 -0.59 23.48
CA LEU A 64 17.33 -1.51 22.99
C LEU A 64 15.99 -1.30 23.69
N LEU A 65 15.99 -1.13 25.01
CA LEU A 65 14.79 -0.84 25.78
C LEU A 65 14.16 0.50 25.35
N ALA A 66 14.96 1.54 25.15
CA ALA A 66 14.50 2.84 24.65
C ALA A 66 13.89 2.70 23.25
N TYR A 67 14.51 1.91 22.37
CA TYR A 67 14.00 1.63 21.03
C TYR A 67 12.68 0.85 21.05
N ILE A 68 12.57 -0.21 21.85
CA ILE A 68 11.33 -0.97 22.01
C ILE A 68 10.22 -0.05 22.54
N LYS A 69 10.50 0.77 23.56
CA LYS A 69 9.56 1.78 24.07
C LYS A 69 9.11 2.74 22.99
N LEU A 70 10.04 3.20 22.13
CA LEU A 70 9.72 4.07 20.99
C LEU A 70 8.78 3.40 19.99
N LEU A 71 9.04 2.14 19.62
CA LEU A 71 8.19 1.38 18.72
C LEU A 71 6.78 1.19 19.30
N LEU A 72 6.68 0.84 20.57
CA LEU A 72 5.39 0.65 21.27
C LEU A 72 4.61 1.97 21.38
N ARG A 73 5.27 3.08 21.74
CA ARG A 73 4.65 4.42 21.77
C ARG A 73 4.15 4.83 20.38
N ARG A 74 4.93 4.57 19.33
CA ARG A 74 4.55 4.92 17.96
C ARG A 74 3.39 4.06 17.45
N ARG A 75 3.40 2.77 17.79
CA ARG A 75 2.31 1.84 17.45
C ARG A 75 1.01 2.23 18.16
N THR A 76 1.07 2.55 19.46
CA THR A 76 -0.12 2.99 20.22
C THR A 76 -0.70 4.28 19.65
N ALA A 77 0.14 5.26 19.29
CA ALA A 77 -0.30 6.46 18.57
C ALA A 77 -0.93 6.13 17.21
N ALA A 78 -0.36 5.19 16.44
CA ALA A 78 -0.90 4.76 15.16
C ALA A 78 -2.27 4.08 15.29
N LEU A 79 -2.46 3.23 16.31
CA LEU A 79 -3.73 2.58 16.59
C LEU A 79 -4.78 3.59 17.06
N ALA A 80 -4.43 4.51 17.95
CA ALA A 80 -5.33 5.59 18.36
C ALA A 80 -5.77 6.46 17.17
N ALA A 81 -4.86 6.75 16.23
CA ALA A 81 -5.19 7.46 14.99
C ALA A 81 -6.12 6.63 14.07
N LEU A 82 -5.95 5.31 14.00
CA LEU A 82 -6.87 4.42 13.28
C LEU A 82 -8.27 4.44 13.90
N ASP A 83 -8.36 4.31 15.21
CA ASP A 83 -9.63 4.30 15.95
C ASP A 83 -10.36 5.64 15.84
N ALA A 84 -9.60 6.75 15.76
CA ALA A 84 -10.12 8.09 15.52
C ALA A 84 -10.48 8.38 14.04
N GLY A 85 -10.26 7.44 13.11
CA GLY A 85 -10.50 7.64 11.69
C GLY A 85 -9.47 8.53 10.97
N LEU A 86 -8.37 8.89 11.64
CA LEU A 86 -7.27 9.70 11.07
C LEU A 86 -6.30 8.80 10.29
N HIS A 87 -6.76 8.32 9.14
CA HIS A 87 -6.04 7.30 8.36
C HIS A 87 -4.67 7.77 7.85
N SER A 88 -4.54 9.03 7.44
CA SER A 88 -3.26 9.61 7.00
C SER A 88 -2.20 9.61 8.10
N GLU A 89 -2.57 9.98 9.32
CA GLU A 89 -1.68 9.98 10.49
C GLU A 89 -1.31 8.55 10.90
N ALA A 90 -2.27 7.63 10.89
CA ALA A 90 -1.99 6.22 11.11
C ALA A 90 -0.96 5.68 10.10
N ILE A 91 -1.16 5.95 8.80
CA ILE A 91 -0.21 5.56 7.74
C ILE A 91 1.17 6.14 8.02
N ARG A 92 1.26 7.41 8.40
CA ARG A 92 2.54 8.09 8.71
C ARG A 92 3.25 7.40 9.88
N HIS A 93 2.55 7.12 10.98
CA HIS A 93 3.13 6.46 12.15
C HIS A 93 3.61 5.05 11.83
N PHE A 94 2.81 4.22 11.16
CA PHE A 94 3.22 2.87 10.76
C PHE A 94 4.36 2.89 9.75
N THR A 95 4.36 3.83 8.81
CA THR A 95 5.45 3.98 7.84
C THR A 95 6.78 4.25 8.54
N LYS A 96 6.79 5.11 9.56
CA LYS A 96 7.98 5.36 10.36
C LYS A 96 8.45 4.15 11.19
N ILE A 97 7.56 3.20 11.50
CA ILE A 97 7.94 1.94 12.13
C ILE A 97 8.65 1.04 11.11
N VAL A 98 8.01 0.77 9.98
CA VAL A 98 8.49 -0.23 8.99
C VAL A 98 9.63 0.28 8.10
N GLU A 99 9.85 1.59 8.08
CA GLU A 99 11.00 2.26 7.45
C GLU A 99 12.05 2.71 8.47
N GLY A 100 11.95 2.25 9.72
CA GLY A 100 12.96 2.47 10.75
C GLY A 100 14.33 1.93 10.31
N ARG A 101 15.40 2.58 10.77
CA ARG A 101 16.79 2.16 10.49
C ARG A 101 17.16 0.86 11.19
N ARG A 102 16.60 0.63 12.38
CA ARG A 102 16.83 -0.58 13.16
C ARG A 102 15.73 -1.59 12.86
N GLY A 103 16.08 -2.88 12.90
CA GLY A 103 15.13 -3.96 12.71
C GLY A 103 14.03 -3.99 13.77
N ALA A 104 13.02 -4.81 13.55
CA ALA A 104 12.02 -5.14 14.54
C ALA A 104 11.56 -6.60 14.39
N PRO A 105 11.02 -7.22 15.45
CA PRO A 105 10.57 -8.61 15.39
C PRO A 105 9.57 -8.87 14.27
N GLN A 106 9.72 -9.99 13.57
CA GLN A 106 8.85 -10.42 12.46
C GLN A 106 7.35 -10.26 12.75
N GLY A 107 6.88 -10.82 13.88
CA GLY A 107 5.45 -10.76 14.25
C GLY A 107 4.96 -9.33 14.51
N PHE A 108 5.80 -8.48 15.08
CA PHE A 108 5.47 -7.07 15.30
C PHE A 108 5.35 -6.30 13.98
N LEU A 109 6.24 -6.56 13.01
CA LEU A 109 6.17 -5.94 11.69
C LEU A 109 4.97 -6.44 10.88
N ALA A 110 4.64 -7.73 10.94
CA ALA A 110 3.47 -8.29 10.29
C ALA A 110 2.18 -7.57 10.73
N GLU A 111 2.04 -7.29 12.03
CA GLU A 111 0.93 -6.52 12.59
C GLU A 111 0.95 -5.05 12.13
N CYS A 112 2.11 -4.41 12.11
CA CYS A 112 2.24 -3.03 11.64
C CYS A 112 1.85 -2.88 10.17
N TYR A 113 2.27 -3.83 9.32
CA TYR A 113 1.81 -3.88 7.92
C TYR A 113 0.31 -4.11 7.82
N MET A 114 -0.25 -5.01 8.64
CA MET A 114 -1.69 -5.29 8.63
C MET A 114 -2.52 -4.05 9.01
N HIS A 115 -2.14 -3.36 10.08
CA HIS A 115 -2.82 -2.13 10.50
C HIS A 115 -2.64 -0.99 9.49
N ARG A 116 -1.47 -0.89 8.85
CA ARG A 116 -1.27 0.08 7.77
C ARG A 116 -2.10 -0.26 6.53
N ALA A 117 -2.29 -1.55 6.22
CA ALA A 117 -3.20 -2.00 5.18
C ALA A 117 -4.64 -1.56 5.49
N PHE A 118 -5.12 -1.73 6.72
CA PHE A 118 -6.44 -1.21 7.12
C PHE A 118 -6.57 0.30 6.92
N ALA A 119 -5.54 1.08 7.28
CA ALA A 119 -5.53 2.52 7.05
C ALA A 119 -5.60 2.87 5.56
N TYR A 120 -4.86 2.15 4.71
CA TYR A 120 -4.90 2.32 3.25
C TYR A 120 -6.26 1.94 2.66
N LYS A 121 -6.84 0.81 3.08
CA LYS A 121 -8.18 0.38 2.70
C LYS A 121 -9.23 1.46 3.03
N ALA A 122 -9.21 1.98 4.25
CA ALA A 122 -10.14 3.02 4.68
C ALA A 122 -9.93 4.35 3.92
N SER A 123 -8.70 4.61 3.46
CA SER A 123 -8.37 5.77 2.62
C SER A 123 -8.67 5.56 1.12
N GLY A 124 -9.22 4.41 0.70
CA GLY A 124 -9.45 4.08 -0.70
C GLY A 124 -8.19 3.75 -1.51
N ARG A 125 -7.04 3.55 -0.86
CA ARG A 125 -5.74 3.25 -1.48
C ARG A 125 -5.56 1.75 -1.64
N ILE A 126 -6.26 1.19 -2.62
CA ILE A 126 -6.40 -0.27 -2.78
C ILE A 126 -5.06 -0.95 -3.08
N ALA A 127 -4.29 -0.45 -4.06
CA ALA A 127 -3.01 -1.05 -4.44
C ALA A 127 -2.02 -1.11 -3.26
N GLU A 128 -1.90 -0.03 -2.49
CA GLU A 128 -1.05 -0.01 -1.30
C GLU A 128 -1.53 -0.95 -0.21
N SER A 129 -2.85 -1.03 -0.01
CA SER A 129 -3.42 -1.96 0.96
C SER A 129 -3.13 -3.41 0.58
N ILE A 130 -3.28 -3.79 -0.69
CA ILE A 130 -2.92 -5.13 -1.18
C ILE A 130 -1.43 -5.40 -0.97
N ALA A 131 -0.57 -4.41 -1.26
CA ALA A 131 0.87 -4.56 -1.08
C ALA A 131 1.26 -4.81 0.38
N ASP A 132 0.61 -4.16 1.34
CA ASP A 132 0.86 -4.40 2.76
C ASP A 132 0.26 -5.73 3.23
N CYS A 133 -0.92 -6.14 2.75
CA CYS A 133 -1.44 -7.50 2.99
C CYS A 133 -0.48 -8.57 2.46
N ASN A 134 0.13 -8.36 1.29
CA ASN A 134 1.13 -9.26 0.73
C ASN A 134 2.35 -9.40 1.64
N LYS A 135 2.85 -8.29 2.22
CA LYS A 135 3.96 -8.32 3.18
C LYS A 135 3.57 -9.01 4.48
N THR A 136 2.37 -8.76 4.99
CA THR A 136 1.85 -9.48 6.15
C THR A 136 1.79 -10.98 5.88
N LEU A 137 1.29 -11.43 4.73
CA LEU A 137 1.21 -12.86 4.39
C LEU A 137 2.57 -13.49 4.04
N ALA A 138 3.55 -12.68 3.63
CA ALA A 138 4.93 -13.12 3.52
C ALA A 138 5.57 -13.34 4.91
N LEU A 139 5.23 -12.52 5.92
CA LEU A 139 5.74 -12.69 7.29
C LEU A 139 4.94 -13.71 8.11
N ASP A 140 3.63 -13.77 7.92
CA ASP A 140 2.69 -14.66 8.61
C ASP A 140 1.65 -15.16 7.59
N PRO A 141 1.89 -16.32 6.95
CA PRO A 141 0.97 -16.87 5.96
C PRO A 141 -0.35 -17.35 6.57
N THR A 142 -0.43 -17.47 7.90
CA THR A 142 -1.64 -17.88 8.63
C THR A 142 -2.50 -16.70 9.10
N CYS A 143 -2.13 -15.48 8.73
CA CYS A 143 -2.84 -14.26 9.11
C CYS A 143 -4.23 -14.18 8.46
N ILE A 144 -5.25 -14.65 9.19
CA ILE A 144 -6.66 -14.62 8.79
C ILE A 144 -7.11 -13.21 8.35
N GLN A 145 -6.71 -12.19 9.11
CA GLN A 145 -7.10 -10.80 8.80
C GLN A 145 -6.53 -10.30 7.49
N ALA A 146 -5.31 -10.70 7.14
CA ALA A 146 -4.68 -10.29 5.89
C ALA A 146 -5.36 -10.95 4.68
N LEU A 147 -5.71 -12.23 4.77
CA LEU A 147 -6.48 -12.92 3.73
C LEU A 147 -7.87 -12.31 3.56
N ASP A 148 -8.60 -12.09 4.65
CA ASP A 148 -9.94 -11.51 4.62
C ASP A 148 -9.93 -10.09 4.03
N THR A 149 -8.95 -9.28 4.45
CA THR A 149 -8.79 -7.91 3.95
C THR A 149 -8.41 -7.89 2.47
N ARG A 150 -7.48 -8.74 2.05
CA ARG A 150 -7.05 -8.83 0.65
C ARG A 150 -8.17 -9.36 -0.24
N ALA A 151 -8.89 -10.40 0.18
CA ALA A 151 -10.06 -10.91 -0.52
C ALA A 151 -11.14 -9.83 -0.70
N SER A 152 -11.44 -9.07 0.37
CA SER A 152 -12.39 -7.95 0.31
C SER A 152 -11.95 -6.86 -0.68
N LEU A 153 -10.66 -6.52 -0.73
CA LEU A 153 -10.14 -5.54 -1.70
C LEU A 153 -10.21 -6.08 -3.13
N LEU A 154 -9.83 -7.33 -3.36
CA LEU A 154 -9.89 -7.99 -4.67
C LEU A 154 -11.33 -8.09 -5.18
N GLU A 155 -12.29 -8.36 -4.29
CA GLU A 155 -13.71 -8.33 -4.60
C GLU A 155 -14.18 -6.93 -5.01
N THR A 156 -13.75 -5.87 -4.30
CA THR A 156 -14.13 -4.48 -4.64
C THR A 156 -13.67 -4.06 -6.03
N ILE A 157 -12.49 -4.52 -6.46
CA ILE A 157 -11.98 -4.27 -7.82
C ILE A 157 -12.44 -5.34 -8.82
N ARG A 158 -13.32 -6.28 -8.42
CA ARG A 158 -13.81 -7.40 -9.24
C ARG A 158 -12.71 -8.28 -9.83
N CYS A 159 -11.58 -8.40 -9.13
CA CYS A 159 -10.56 -9.40 -9.40
C CYS A 159 -10.95 -10.73 -8.75
N LEU A 160 -12.00 -11.36 -9.30
CA LEU A 160 -12.68 -12.50 -8.70
C LEU A 160 -11.79 -13.76 -8.56
N PRO A 161 -10.90 -14.12 -9.51
CA PRO A 161 -10.06 -15.30 -9.37
C PRO A 161 -9.10 -15.22 -8.18
N ASP A 162 -8.44 -14.06 -8.00
CA ASP A 162 -7.51 -13.85 -6.90
C ASP A 162 -8.27 -13.78 -5.56
N CYS A 163 -9.47 -13.18 -5.55
CA CYS A 163 -10.36 -13.18 -4.39
C CYS A 163 -10.74 -14.60 -3.98
N LEU A 164 -11.15 -15.44 -4.94
CA LEU A 164 -11.49 -16.85 -4.70
C LEU A 164 -10.32 -17.62 -4.08
N HIS A 165 -9.11 -17.42 -4.60
CA HIS A 165 -7.92 -18.06 -4.07
C HIS A 165 -7.70 -17.72 -2.57
N ASP A 166 -7.86 -16.44 -2.20
CA ASP A 166 -7.73 -16.02 -0.80
C ASP A 166 -8.82 -16.60 0.11
N LEU A 167 -10.06 -16.66 -0.38
CA LEU A 167 -11.18 -17.24 0.37
C LEU A 167 -11.02 -18.76 0.54
N GLU A 168 -10.53 -19.46 -0.49
CA GLU A 168 -10.21 -20.89 -0.40
C GLU A 168 -9.09 -21.14 0.61
N HIS A 169 -8.04 -20.32 0.60
CA HIS A 169 -6.97 -20.41 1.60
C HIS A 169 -7.51 -20.15 3.02
N LEU A 170 -8.37 -19.13 3.18
CA LEU A 170 -9.03 -18.85 4.45
C LEU A 170 -9.89 -20.03 4.94
N LYS A 171 -10.59 -20.72 4.02
CA LYS A 171 -11.38 -21.92 4.32
C LYS A 171 -10.49 -23.05 4.83
N LEU A 172 -9.34 -23.27 4.20
CA LEU A 172 -8.36 -24.25 4.64
C LEU A 172 -7.84 -23.93 6.06
N LEU A 173 -7.55 -22.67 6.36
CA LEU A 173 -7.12 -22.25 7.70
C LEU A 173 -8.21 -22.48 8.76
N TYR A 174 -9.47 -22.15 8.46
CA TYR A 174 -10.55 -22.44 9.41
C TYR A 174 -10.72 -23.95 9.66
N ASN A 175 -10.60 -24.77 8.61
CA ASN A 175 -10.64 -26.22 8.74
C ASN A 175 -9.47 -26.76 9.57
N SER A 176 -8.25 -26.24 9.38
CA SER A 176 -7.09 -26.65 10.18
C SER A 176 -7.26 -26.27 11.65
N ILE A 177 -7.79 -25.08 11.94
CA ILE A 177 -8.06 -24.64 13.32
C ILE A 177 -9.08 -25.56 14.01
N LEU A 178 -10.15 -25.96 13.31
CA LEU A 178 -11.14 -26.88 13.87
C LEU A 178 -10.57 -28.29 14.12
N ARG A 179 -9.69 -28.75 13.23
CA ARG A 179 -9.03 -30.06 13.35
C ARG A 179 -8.01 -30.08 14.47
N ASP A 180 -7.11 -29.11 14.49
CA ASP A 180 -5.94 -29.12 15.37
C ASP A 180 -6.23 -28.45 16.73
N ARG A 181 -7.36 -27.74 16.85
CA ARG A 181 -7.78 -26.96 18.03
C ARG A 181 -6.75 -25.93 18.48
N LYS A 182 -5.89 -25.50 17.56
CA LYS A 182 -4.85 -24.50 17.77
C LYS A 182 -5.15 -23.28 16.91
N LEU A 183 -5.15 -22.11 17.54
CA LEU A 183 -5.26 -20.85 16.82
C LEU A 183 -3.87 -20.45 16.29
N PRO A 184 -3.79 -19.79 15.12
CA PRO A 184 -2.52 -19.33 14.59
C PRO A 184 -1.93 -18.20 15.45
N GLY A 185 -0.69 -18.40 15.89
CA GLY A 185 0.05 -17.44 16.71
C GLY A 185 0.26 -17.90 18.17
N PRO A 186 0.90 -17.07 19.00
CA PRO A 186 1.19 -17.41 20.39
C PRO A 186 -0.09 -17.53 21.23
N ALA A 187 -0.17 -18.54 22.10
CA ALA A 187 -1.36 -18.83 22.90
C ALA A 187 -1.82 -17.67 23.81
N TRP A 188 -0.90 -16.79 24.21
CA TRP A 188 -1.19 -15.63 25.07
C TRP A 188 -1.75 -14.42 24.32
N LYS A 189 -1.74 -14.44 22.98
CA LYS A 189 -2.19 -13.33 22.17
C LYS A 189 -3.72 -13.37 21.98
N PRO A 190 -4.45 -12.26 22.15
CA PRO A 190 -5.86 -12.19 21.78
C PRO A 190 -6.02 -12.46 20.29
N HIS A 191 -6.84 -13.45 19.95
CA HIS A 191 -7.16 -13.76 18.56
C HIS A 191 -8.45 -13.06 18.19
N ASN A 192 -8.47 -12.45 16.99
CA ASN A 192 -9.64 -11.72 16.50
C ASN A 192 -10.80 -12.64 16.09
N VAL A 193 -10.62 -13.96 16.15
CA VAL A 193 -11.66 -14.95 15.87
C VAL A 193 -11.77 -15.92 17.03
N GLY A 194 -12.94 -15.94 17.69
CA GLY A 194 -13.25 -16.94 18.71
C GLY A 194 -13.60 -18.29 18.09
N TYR A 195 -13.16 -19.39 18.70
CA TYR A 195 -13.40 -20.76 18.21
C TYR A 195 -14.89 -21.03 17.94
N ARG A 196 -15.79 -20.51 18.79
CA ARG A 196 -17.24 -20.67 18.66
C ARG A 196 -17.82 -20.05 17.39
N GLU A 197 -17.16 -19.03 16.83
CA GLU A 197 -17.63 -18.32 15.64
C GLU A 197 -17.18 -19.02 14.35
N ILE A 198 -16.14 -19.87 14.41
CA ILE A 198 -15.51 -20.47 13.23
C ILE A 198 -16.50 -21.28 12.38
N PRO A 199 -17.35 -22.17 12.94
CA PRO A 199 -18.31 -22.91 12.12
C PRO A 199 -19.35 -22.02 11.42
N GLY A 200 -19.68 -20.86 12.01
CA GLY A 200 -20.54 -19.86 11.37
C GLY A 200 -19.83 -19.19 10.20
N LYS A 201 -18.59 -18.71 10.44
CA LYS A 201 -17.73 -18.10 9.42
C LYS A 201 -17.44 -19.07 8.27
N LEU A 202 -17.19 -20.35 8.53
CA LEU A 202 -16.94 -21.37 7.51
C LEU A 202 -18.16 -21.60 6.59
N ARG A 203 -19.38 -21.57 7.14
CA ARG A 203 -20.62 -21.68 6.36
C ARG A 203 -20.83 -20.45 5.48
N ALA A 204 -20.68 -19.24 6.03
CA ALA A 204 -20.74 -18.00 5.28
C ALA A 204 -19.66 -17.94 4.18
N LEU A 205 -18.45 -18.42 4.48
CA LEU A 205 -17.35 -18.48 3.53
C LEU A 205 -17.62 -19.48 2.40
N SER A 206 -18.17 -20.65 2.72
CA SER A 206 -18.47 -21.68 1.71
C SER A 206 -19.56 -21.25 0.73
N THR A 207 -20.59 -20.57 1.22
CA THR A 207 -21.65 -19.99 0.38
C THR A 207 -21.09 -18.90 -0.54
N LYS A 208 -20.27 -17.99 0.01
CA LYS A 208 -19.61 -16.93 -0.77
C LYS A 208 -18.67 -17.48 -1.85
N ILE A 209 -17.90 -18.53 -1.55
CA ILE A 209 -17.02 -19.18 -2.53
C ILE A 209 -17.84 -19.75 -3.69
N GLU A 210 -18.97 -20.40 -3.41
CA GLU A 210 -19.82 -20.98 -4.45
C GLU A 210 -20.45 -19.90 -5.34
N GLU A 211 -20.96 -18.82 -4.74
CA GLU A 211 -21.48 -17.66 -5.47
C GLU A 211 -20.41 -17.05 -6.40
N LEU A 212 -19.20 -16.83 -5.89
CA LEU A 212 -18.11 -16.28 -6.68
C LEU A 212 -17.65 -17.25 -7.79
N LYS A 213 -17.66 -18.57 -7.56
CA LYS A 213 -17.37 -19.57 -8.59
C LYS A 213 -18.37 -19.51 -9.73
N GLN A 214 -19.65 -19.36 -9.41
CA GLN A 214 -20.71 -19.18 -10.41
C GLN A 214 -20.47 -17.90 -11.23
N ARG A 215 -20.22 -16.76 -10.57
CA ARG A 215 -19.91 -15.48 -11.25
C ARG A 215 -18.70 -15.57 -12.18
N VAL A 216 -17.66 -16.28 -11.76
CA VAL A 216 -16.49 -16.55 -12.62
C VAL A 216 -16.87 -17.43 -13.82
N ALA A 217 -17.70 -18.45 -13.63
CA ALA A 217 -18.21 -19.31 -14.71
C ALA A 217 -19.09 -18.55 -15.72
N TYR A 218 -19.85 -17.55 -15.27
CA TYR A 218 -20.61 -16.64 -16.13
C TYR A 218 -19.72 -15.67 -16.94
N GLY A 219 -18.40 -15.67 -16.74
CA GLY A 219 -17.46 -14.88 -17.54
C GLY A 219 -17.12 -13.50 -16.97
N GLU A 220 -17.49 -13.20 -15.72
CA GLU A 220 -17.18 -11.90 -15.08
C GLU A 220 -15.67 -11.64 -14.87
N THR A 221 -14.81 -12.62 -15.15
CA THR A 221 -13.35 -12.59 -14.95
C THR A 221 -12.64 -11.43 -15.65
N ARG A 222 -13.18 -10.89 -16.75
CA ARG A 222 -12.55 -9.79 -17.51
C ARG A 222 -12.94 -8.40 -17.01
N ASN A 223 -13.91 -8.27 -16.10
CA ASN A 223 -14.49 -6.99 -15.69
C ASN A 223 -13.83 -6.39 -14.43
N VAL A 224 -12.50 -6.38 -14.39
CA VAL A 224 -11.73 -5.82 -13.27
C VAL A 224 -11.80 -4.28 -13.34
N ASP A 225 -12.12 -3.65 -12.20
CA ASP A 225 -12.12 -2.19 -12.08
C ASP A 225 -10.70 -1.66 -11.83
N TYR A 226 -9.97 -1.43 -12.93
CA TYR A 226 -8.60 -0.93 -12.87
C TYR A 226 -8.51 0.52 -12.40
N TYR A 227 -9.56 1.33 -12.57
CA TYR A 227 -9.59 2.70 -12.07
C TYR A 227 -9.62 2.70 -10.55
N ALA A 228 -10.46 1.85 -9.94
CA ALA A 228 -10.49 1.67 -8.49
C ALA A 228 -9.15 1.13 -7.95
N LEU A 229 -8.52 0.18 -8.65
CA LEU A 229 -7.20 -0.35 -8.26
C LEU A 229 -6.11 0.74 -8.22
N ILE A 230 -6.04 1.57 -9.26
CA ILE A 230 -5.05 2.66 -9.39
C ILE A 230 -5.40 3.83 -8.46
N GLY A 231 -6.67 3.96 -8.05
CA GLY A 231 -7.16 5.07 -7.24
C GLY A 231 -7.52 6.31 -8.05
N LEU A 232 -8.02 6.11 -9.28
CA LEU A 232 -8.44 7.19 -10.18
C LEU A 232 -9.95 7.15 -10.42
N ARG A 233 -10.51 8.31 -10.79
CA ARG A 233 -11.90 8.39 -11.27
C ARG A 233 -11.98 7.93 -12.73
N ARG A 234 -13.14 7.38 -13.12
CA ARG A 234 -13.43 7.07 -14.53
C ARG A 234 -13.44 8.37 -15.34
N GLY A 235 -12.82 8.36 -16.51
CA GLY A 235 -12.64 9.55 -17.35
C GLY A 235 -11.55 10.52 -16.87
N CYS A 236 -10.57 10.04 -16.09
CA CYS A 236 -9.40 10.84 -15.74
C CYS A 236 -8.59 11.25 -16.97
N SER A 237 -7.77 12.29 -16.85
CA SER A 237 -6.91 12.71 -17.96
C SER A 237 -5.78 11.70 -18.19
N ARG A 238 -5.30 11.61 -19.44
CA ARG A 238 -4.13 10.78 -19.77
C ARG A 238 -2.91 11.10 -18.90
N SER A 239 -2.68 12.38 -18.60
CA SER A 239 -1.58 12.82 -17.74
C SER A 239 -1.70 12.35 -16.28
N GLU A 240 -2.92 12.24 -15.76
CA GLU A 240 -3.18 11.73 -14.40
C GLU A 240 -2.94 10.23 -14.35
N LEU A 241 -3.40 9.49 -15.37
CA LEU A 241 -3.18 8.06 -15.49
C LEU A 241 -1.68 7.73 -15.57
N GLU A 242 -0.93 8.42 -16.42
CA GLU A 242 0.52 8.21 -16.59
C GLU A 242 1.29 8.51 -15.30
N ARG A 243 0.96 9.60 -14.58
CA ARG A 243 1.58 9.93 -13.29
C ARG A 243 1.27 8.90 -12.21
N ALA A 244 0.01 8.50 -12.07
CA ALA A 244 -0.40 7.51 -11.06
C ALA A 244 0.26 6.15 -11.32
N HIS A 245 0.28 5.72 -12.59
CA HIS A 245 0.93 4.48 -13.00
C HIS A 245 2.44 4.50 -12.71
N LEU A 246 3.13 5.60 -13.02
CA LEU A 246 4.55 5.76 -12.74
C LEU A 246 4.83 5.65 -11.24
N LEU A 247 4.06 6.37 -10.41
CA LEU A 247 4.21 6.33 -8.95
C LEU A 247 4.01 4.91 -8.40
N LEU A 248 2.93 4.24 -8.77
CA LEU A 248 2.64 2.88 -8.31
C LEU A 248 3.70 1.87 -8.80
N SER A 249 4.12 1.98 -10.05
CA SER A 249 5.17 1.12 -10.62
C SER A 249 6.50 1.29 -9.89
N LEU A 250 6.90 2.52 -9.56
CA LEU A 250 8.14 2.79 -8.83
C LEU A 250 8.09 2.31 -7.37
N ARG A 251 6.91 2.35 -6.74
CA ARG A 251 6.71 1.90 -5.36
C ARG A 251 6.62 0.38 -5.24
N HIS A 252 5.94 -0.27 -6.19
CA HIS A 252 5.63 -1.70 -6.13
C HIS A 252 6.47 -2.55 -7.09
N LYS A 253 7.66 -2.06 -7.51
CA LYS A 253 8.60 -2.88 -8.28
C LYS A 253 8.90 -4.19 -7.54
N PRO A 254 8.87 -5.35 -8.23
CA PRO A 254 9.13 -6.64 -7.59
C PRO A 254 10.54 -6.70 -6.99
N ASP A 255 11.51 -5.99 -7.55
CA ASP A 255 12.89 -5.97 -7.02
C ASP A 255 12.97 -5.38 -5.60
N LYS A 256 12.10 -4.43 -5.28
CA LYS A 256 12.05 -3.78 -3.96
C LYS A 256 11.23 -4.58 -2.94
N SER A 257 10.59 -5.67 -3.36
CA SER A 257 9.67 -6.41 -2.50
C SER A 257 10.39 -7.08 -1.34
N ILE A 258 11.68 -7.39 -1.48
CA ILE A 258 12.48 -8.04 -0.43
C ILE A 258 13.11 -7.06 0.56
N ASN A 259 13.13 -5.76 0.28
CA ASN A 259 13.86 -4.77 1.10
C ASN A 259 13.34 -4.67 2.53
N PHE A 260 12.10 -5.09 2.80
CA PHE A 260 11.60 -5.10 4.17
C PHE A 260 12.16 -6.26 5.00
N VAL A 261 12.63 -7.33 4.36
CA VAL A 261 13.18 -8.52 5.01
C VAL A 261 14.45 -8.17 5.78
N GLU A 262 15.27 -7.25 5.25
CA GLU A 262 16.48 -6.73 5.94
C GLU A 262 16.18 -6.02 7.26
N ARG A 263 14.93 -5.59 7.46
CA ARG A 263 14.48 -4.89 8.67
C ARG A 263 13.71 -5.81 9.62
N CYS A 264 13.55 -7.08 9.26
CA CYS A 264 12.88 -8.06 10.09
C CYS A 264 13.92 -8.84 10.90
N GLU A 265 13.72 -8.88 12.21
CA GLU A 265 14.43 -9.79 13.10
C GLU A 265 13.68 -11.14 13.08
N PHE A 266 14.27 -12.12 12.38
CA PHE A 266 13.77 -13.49 12.30
C PHE A 266 14.32 -14.33 13.45
N ALA A 267 13.54 -15.31 13.92
CA ALA A 267 14.01 -16.26 14.92
C ALA A 267 14.85 -17.38 14.28
N ASP A 268 14.57 -17.75 13.03
CA ASP A 268 15.23 -18.84 12.29
C ASP A 268 15.59 -18.40 10.85
N ASP A 269 16.82 -18.63 10.42
CA ASP A 269 17.30 -18.24 9.08
C ASP A 269 16.62 -19.00 7.93
N ARG A 270 16.10 -20.21 8.19
CA ARG A 270 15.39 -21.02 7.18
C ARG A 270 14.08 -20.39 6.72
N ASP A 271 13.48 -19.53 7.53
CA ASP A 271 12.23 -18.85 7.18
C ASP A 271 12.47 -17.70 6.20
N LEU A 272 13.68 -17.13 6.19
CA LEU A 272 14.02 -15.92 5.44
C LEU A 272 13.88 -16.10 3.93
N ASP A 273 14.37 -17.21 3.37
CA ASP A 273 14.25 -17.47 1.93
C ASP A 273 12.79 -17.70 1.52
N SER A 274 12.03 -18.45 2.34
CA SER A 274 10.60 -18.67 2.10
C SER A 274 9.79 -17.35 2.12
N VAL A 275 10.18 -16.41 2.98
CA VAL A 275 9.57 -15.08 3.10
C VAL A 275 9.91 -14.25 1.87
N LYS A 276 11.17 -14.26 1.43
CA LYS A 276 11.61 -13.57 0.21
C LYS A 276 10.87 -14.07 -1.02
N ASP A 277 10.71 -15.38 -1.17
CA ASP A 277 10.03 -15.97 -2.33
C ASP A 277 8.53 -15.61 -2.35
N ARG A 278 7.84 -15.72 -1.20
CA ARG A 278 6.44 -15.27 -1.08
C ARG A 278 6.28 -13.79 -1.35
N ALA A 279 7.20 -12.95 -0.85
CA ALA A 279 7.20 -11.51 -1.10
C ALA A 279 7.42 -11.18 -2.58
N LYS A 280 8.37 -11.83 -3.25
CA LYS A 280 8.62 -11.66 -4.69
C LYS A 280 7.43 -12.07 -5.53
N MET A 281 6.88 -13.27 -5.30
CA MET A 281 5.74 -13.76 -6.07
C MET A 281 4.51 -12.87 -5.92
N SER A 282 4.13 -12.52 -4.69
CA SER A 282 2.96 -11.67 -4.43
C SER A 282 3.13 -10.24 -4.95
N ALA A 283 4.33 -9.65 -4.85
CA ALA A 283 4.62 -8.35 -5.43
C ALA A 283 4.58 -8.38 -6.97
N LEU A 284 5.07 -9.46 -7.60
CA LEU A 284 5.01 -9.63 -9.04
C LEU A 284 3.57 -9.72 -9.55
N LEU A 285 2.68 -10.43 -8.84
CA LEU A 285 1.25 -10.50 -9.17
C LEU A 285 0.59 -9.12 -9.12
N LEU A 286 0.81 -8.37 -8.03
CA LEU A 286 0.30 -7.00 -7.92
C LEU A 286 0.86 -6.09 -9.02
N TYR A 287 2.17 -6.18 -9.30
CA TYR A 287 2.80 -5.38 -10.35
C TYR A 287 2.18 -5.68 -11.72
N ARG A 288 1.99 -6.95 -12.08
CA ARG A 288 1.32 -7.34 -13.34
C ARG A 288 -0.11 -6.85 -13.41
N LEU A 289 -0.85 -6.89 -12.30
CA LEU A 289 -2.22 -6.38 -12.24
C LEU A 289 -2.26 -4.86 -12.50
N LEU A 290 -1.31 -4.11 -11.93
CA LEU A 290 -1.15 -2.67 -12.17
C LEU A 290 -0.77 -2.35 -13.62
N GLN A 291 0.13 -3.14 -14.22
CA GLN A 291 0.51 -2.98 -15.63
C GLN A 291 -0.69 -3.23 -16.56
N LYS A 292 -1.42 -4.32 -16.32
CA LYS A 292 -2.64 -4.65 -17.06
C LYS A 292 -3.69 -3.55 -16.93
N GLY A 293 -3.83 -2.98 -15.73
CA GLY A 293 -4.76 -1.87 -15.50
C GLY A 293 -4.41 -0.60 -16.23
N TYR A 294 -3.13 -0.27 -16.32
CA TYR A 294 -2.67 0.88 -17.10
C TYR A 294 -2.91 0.70 -18.60
N SER A 295 -2.55 -0.45 -19.17
CA SER A 295 -2.80 -0.72 -20.59
C SER A 295 -4.27 -0.61 -20.93
N ASN A 296 -5.15 -1.26 -20.16
CA ASN A 296 -6.59 -1.21 -20.41
C ASN A 296 -7.18 0.20 -20.25
N ALA A 297 -6.75 0.97 -19.25
CA ALA A 297 -7.21 2.34 -19.07
C ALA A 297 -6.72 3.26 -20.20
N LYS A 298 -5.49 3.04 -20.69
CA LYS A 298 -4.92 3.77 -21.82
C LYS A 298 -5.65 3.46 -23.13
N ASP A 299 -5.93 2.18 -23.38
CA ASP A 299 -6.63 1.73 -24.59
C ASP A 299 -8.06 2.30 -24.63
N ALA A 300 -8.76 2.30 -23.49
CA ALA A 300 -10.08 2.90 -23.36
C ALA A 300 -10.08 4.42 -23.64
N MET A 301 -9.00 5.13 -23.31
CA MET A 301 -8.86 6.57 -23.63
C MET A 301 -8.60 6.82 -25.11
N THR A 302 -7.90 5.92 -25.81
CA THR A 302 -7.67 6.04 -27.25
C THR A 302 -8.92 5.75 -28.07
N GLU A 303 -9.83 4.89 -27.60
CA GLU A 303 -11.12 4.67 -28.29
C GLU A 303 -12.08 5.86 -28.17
N LEU A 304 -11.97 6.65 -27.10
CA LEU A 304 -12.76 7.87 -26.89
C LEU A 304 -12.29 9.06 -27.74
N TRP A 305 -11.10 8.99 -28.35
CA TRP A 305 -10.58 10.00 -29.27
C TRP A 305 -9.97 9.29 -30.49
N PRO A 306 -10.78 8.91 -31.49
CA PRO A 306 -10.24 8.39 -32.74
C PRO A 306 -9.27 9.42 -33.34
N PRO A 307 -8.21 8.99 -34.04
CA PRO A 307 -7.38 9.93 -34.78
C PRO A 307 -8.27 10.79 -35.67
N PRO A 308 -8.02 12.11 -35.79
CA PRO A 308 -8.75 12.91 -36.75
C PRO A 308 -8.67 12.21 -38.11
N PRO A 309 -9.79 12.12 -38.87
CA PRO A 309 -9.76 11.50 -40.18
C PRO A 309 -8.60 12.09 -40.98
N PRO A 310 -7.88 11.28 -41.78
CA PRO A 310 -6.76 11.78 -42.58
C PRO A 310 -7.28 13.00 -43.34
N TYR A 311 -6.67 14.15 -43.06
CA TYR A 311 -7.05 15.44 -43.59
C TYR A 311 -7.51 15.27 -45.03
N SER A 312 -8.80 15.49 -45.30
CA SER A 312 -9.21 15.83 -46.64
C SER A 312 -8.42 17.10 -46.96
N VAL A 313 -7.40 16.93 -47.80
CA VAL A 313 -6.70 18.04 -48.42
C VAL A 313 -7.78 18.81 -49.16
N CYS A 314 -8.31 19.88 -48.54
CA CYS A 314 -9.05 20.88 -49.27
C CYS A 314 -8.05 21.41 -50.30
N GLN A 315 -8.20 20.97 -51.55
CA GLN A 315 -7.55 21.62 -52.67
C GLN A 315 -8.02 23.08 -52.65
N PHE A 316 -7.16 23.96 -52.15
CA PHE A 316 -7.32 25.38 -52.43
C PHE A 316 -6.95 25.57 -53.89
N GLU A 317 -7.96 25.65 -54.76
CA GLU A 317 -7.77 26.25 -56.07
C GLU A 317 -7.45 27.74 -55.83
N VAL A 318 -6.18 28.08 -55.99
CA VAL A 318 -5.74 29.48 -56.02
C VAL A 318 -6.16 30.03 -57.38
N GLU A 319 -7.35 30.63 -57.45
CA GLU A 319 -7.71 31.45 -58.60
C GLU A 319 -6.80 32.69 -58.64
N HIS A 320 -6.11 32.86 -59.77
CA HIS A 320 -5.34 34.06 -60.05
C HIS A 320 -6.29 35.25 -60.26
N TRP A 321 -6.41 36.12 -59.25
CA TRP A 321 -7.12 37.39 -59.37
C TRP A 321 -6.13 38.53 -59.63
N THR A 322 -6.05 38.96 -60.89
CA THR A 322 -5.46 40.25 -61.27
C THR A 322 -6.53 41.33 -61.13
N GLY A 323 -6.48 42.15 -60.08
CA GLY A 323 -7.42 43.27 -59.95
C GLY A 323 -7.12 44.14 -58.76
N LYS A 324 -6.87 45.42 -59.02
CA LYS A 324 -6.48 46.44 -58.04
C LYS A 324 -7.53 46.63 -56.95
N GLY A 325 -7.06 46.50 -55.70
CA GLY A 325 -7.54 47.10 -54.46
C GLY A 325 -9.03 47.38 -54.27
N VAL A 326 -9.69 46.59 -53.41
CA VAL A 326 -10.65 46.99 -52.36
C VAL A 326 -10.73 45.81 -51.37
N ASP A 327 -10.92 46.11 -50.07
CA ASP A 327 -11.12 45.16 -48.96
C ASP A 327 -12.07 43.99 -49.29
N ILE A 328 -11.72 42.77 -48.86
CA ILE A 328 -12.60 41.59 -49.01
C ILE A 328 -12.84 40.95 -47.63
N PHE A 329 -14.06 41.15 -47.13
CA PHE A 329 -14.71 40.25 -46.18
C PHE A 329 -14.98 38.92 -46.87
N GLY A 330 -14.24 37.87 -46.52
CA GLY A 330 -14.50 36.50 -46.99
C GLY A 330 -15.42 35.77 -46.02
N ALA A 331 -16.69 35.59 -46.41
CA ALA A 331 -17.61 34.69 -45.73
C ALA A 331 -17.23 33.23 -46.06
N VAL A 332 -16.91 32.44 -45.03
CA VAL A 332 -16.76 30.98 -45.17
C VAL A 332 -18.15 30.37 -45.17
N GLN A 333 -18.61 29.92 -46.34
CA GLN A 333 -19.85 29.16 -46.44
C GLN A 333 -19.51 27.68 -46.18
N ALA A 334 -19.74 27.23 -44.95
CA ALA A 334 -19.59 25.83 -44.56
C ALA A 334 -20.84 25.04 -44.91
N SER A 335 -20.69 23.97 -45.70
CA SER A 335 -21.69 22.93 -45.88
C SER A 335 -21.60 21.95 -44.70
N ASP A 336 -22.18 22.31 -43.56
CA ASP A 336 -22.77 21.44 -42.50
C ASP A 336 -22.95 22.22 -41.18
N PRO A 337 -24.16 22.32 -40.58
CA PRO A 337 -24.46 23.29 -39.52
C PRO A 337 -24.51 22.67 -38.10
N GLU A 338 -23.52 21.88 -37.67
CA GLU A 338 -23.55 21.31 -36.30
C GLU A 338 -22.34 21.59 -35.40
N TYR A 339 -21.30 22.29 -35.87
CA TYR A 339 -20.21 22.71 -34.99
C TYR A 339 -19.77 24.14 -35.28
N VAL A 340 -20.46 25.11 -34.67
CA VAL A 340 -20.00 26.50 -34.61
C VAL A 340 -19.47 26.76 -33.20
N LEU A 341 -18.15 26.72 -33.03
CA LEU A 341 -17.47 27.42 -31.93
C LEU A 341 -16.92 28.75 -32.49
N PRO A 342 -17.22 29.90 -31.86
CA PRO A 342 -16.72 31.19 -32.35
C PRO A 342 -15.21 31.31 -32.09
N LEU A 343 -14.42 31.30 -33.16
CA LEU A 343 -13.01 31.67 -33.14
C LEU A 343 -12.88 33.20 -33.02
N LEU A 344 -12.71 33.70 -31.80
CA LEU A 344 -12.22 35.06 -31.56
C LEU A 344 -10.70 35.08 -31.77
N PHE A 345 -10.26 35.48 -32.97
CA PHE A 345 -8.85 35.78 -33.22
C PHE A 345 -8.52 37.20 -32.74
N GLY A 346 -7.93 37.28 -31.54
CA GLY A 346 -7.19 38.44 -31.07
C GLY A 346 -5.69 38.21 -31.27
N SER A 347 -5.08 39.03 -32.14
CA SER A 347 -3.64 39.30 -32.28
C SER A 347 -2.67 38.14 -32.49
N ALA A 348 -2.29 37.98 -33.76
CA ALA A 348 -0.96 37.65 -34.29
C ALA A 348 0.02 36.88 -33.38
N SER A 349 0.06 35.56 -33.56
CA SER A 349 1.31 34.79 -33.50
C SER A 349 1.18 33.60 -34.43
N ALA A 350 1.88 33.67 -35.55
CA ALA A 350 1.90 32.65 -36.59
C ALA A 350 2.51 31.35 -36.05
N ILE A 351 1.74 30.26 -36.09
CA ILE A 351 2.27 28.91 -35.89
C ILE A 351 2.76 28.41 -37.24
N TYR A 352 4.08 28.30 -37.37
CA TYR A 352 4.76 27.55 -38.43
C TYR A 352 4.39 26.07 -38.31
N LEU A 353 3.74 25.52 -39.33
CA LEU A 353 3.60 24.07 -39.52
C LEU A 353 4.62 23.62 -40.58
N LEU A 354 5.63 22.88 -40.10
CA LEU A 354 6.62 22.17 -40.90
C LEU A 354 5.93 21.09 -41.75
N CYS A 355 5.97 21.26 -43.07
CA CYS A 355 5.89 20.15 -44.02
C CYS A 355 7.32 19.76 -44.39
N GLN A 356 7.78 18.59 -43.94
CA GLN A 356 8.90 17.90 -44.57
C GLN A 356 8.36 16.89 -45.57
N SER A 357 8.98 16.89 -46.74
CA SER A 357 8.74 16.11 -47.97
C SER A 357 8.70 14.61 -47.78
#